data_AF-A0A7Y5C657-F1
#
_entry.id   AF-A0A7Y5C657-F1
#
_cell.length_a   1.000
_cell.length_b   1.000
_cell.length_c   1.000
_cell.angle_alpha   90.00
_cell.angle_beta   90.00
_cell.angle_gamma   90.00
#
_symmetry.space_group_name_H-M   'P 1'
#
loop_
_entity.id
_entity.type
_entity.pdbx_description
1 polymer ?
#
loop_
_entity_poly.entity_id
_entity_poly.type
_entity_poly.pdbx_seq_one_letter_code
_entity_poly.pdbx_strand_id
1 'polypeptide(L)'
;MLALVGRLEVRDWVDVIACHDRIQPIAYLAWAASGKDPAFSPSAILSQAARTSRYSVMEIAALQYDGQPPNASDLALRWHDMLDEAHQLISILPPEHSGKCVLLRDRSLFSGGEPDLRAAISANALVFQSGSIRGALPVVTDV
;
A
#
# COMPACT_ATOMS: atom_id res chain seq x y z
N MET A 1 4.41 -7.33 -0.90
CA MET A 1 3.20 -7.27 -0.06
C MET A 1 2.77 -8.59 0.56
N LEU A 2 2.86 -9.74 -0.11
CA LEU A 2 2.64 -11.04 0.58
C LEU A 2 3.61 -11.29 1.75
N ALA A 3 4.76 -10.59 1.77
CA ALA A 3 5.69 -10.56 2.90
C ALA A 3 5.05 -10.02 4.20
N LEU A 4 4.10 -9.08 4.13
CA LEU A 4 3.41 -8.52 5.33
C LEU A 4 2.55 -9.53 6.09
N VAL A 5 2.14 -10.63 5.44
CA VAL A 5 1.26 -11.65 6.05
C VAL A 5 2.07 -12.71 6.80
N GLY A 6 3.36 -12.89 6.46
CA GLY A 6 4.20 -13.95 7.01
C GLY A 6 5.19 -13.51 8.07
N ARG A 7 5.89 -12.38 7.87
CA ARG A 7 6.81 -11.74 8.82
C ARG A 7 6.97 -10.28 8.43
N LEU A 8 6.48 -9.38 9.28
CA LEU A 8 6.85 -7.97 9.17
C LEU A 8 8.17 -7.84 9.95
N GLU A 9 9.28 -7.60 9.27
CA GLU A 9 10.49 -7.11 9.93
C GLU A 9 10.40 -5.58 10.04
N VAL A 10 11.18 -4.97 10.95
CA VAL A 10 11.20 -3.50 11.14
C VAL A 10 11.46 -2.78 9.81
N ARG A 11 12.28 -3.38 8.93
CA ARG A 11 12.55 -2.87 7.58
C ARG A 11 11.29 -2.84 6.72
N ASP A 12 10.50 -3.92 6.69
CA ASP A 12 9.27 -3.95 5.90
C ASP A 12 8.29 -2.86 6.35
N TRP A 13 8.24 -2.57 7.65
CA TRP A 13 7.40 -1.51 8.18
C TRP A 13 7.85 -0.13 7.73
N VAL A 14 9.15 0.18 7.82
CA VAL A 14 9.71 1.45 7.30
C VAL A 14 9.51 1.55 5.79
N ASP A 15 9.73 0.48 5.05
CA ASP A 15 9.56 0.43 3.60
C ASP A 15 8.10 0.68 3.20
N VAL A 16 7.13 0.16 3.96
CA VAL A 16 5.70 0.39 3.69
C VAL A 16 5.31 1.84 3.94
N ILE A 17 5.83 2.46 5.01
CA ILE A 17 5.64 3.90 5.26
C ILE A 17 6.23 4.71 4.10
N ALA A 18 7.45 4.39 3.66
CA ALA A 18 8.07 5.05 2.52
C ALA A 18 7.29 4.83 1.20
N CYS A 19 6.73 3.64 0.98
CA CYS A 19 5.90 3.34 -0.18
C CYS A 19 4.58 4.11 -0.17
N HIS A 20 3.94 4.25 1.00
CA HIS A 20 2.74 5.05 1.17
C HIS A 20 3.00 6.50 0.71
N ASP A 21 4.13 7.07 1.10
CA ASP A 21 4.48 8.46 0.74
C ASP A 21 4.88 8.64 -0.73
N ARG A 22 5.63 7.69 -1.28
CA ARG A 22 6.37 7.89 -2.54
C ARG A 22 5.79 7.18 -3.74
N ILE A 23 5.01 6.13 -3.52
CA ILE A 23 4.53 5.24 -4.58
C ILE A 23 3.02 5.27 -4.64
N GLN A 24 2.37 4.79 -3.57
CA GLN A 24 0.92 4.68 -3.52
C GLN A 24 0.46 4.45 -2.08
N PRO A 25 -0.63 5.09 -1.63
CA PRO A 25 -1.20 4.85 -0.31
C PRO A 25 -1.42 3.37 -0.02
N ILE A 26 -1.13 2.96 1.21
CA ILE A 26 -1.17 1.56 1.66
C ILE A 26 -2.52 0.88 1.40
N ALA A 27 -3.64 1.63 1.37
CA ALA A 27 -4.94 1.12 0.95
C ALA A 27 -4.90 0.46 -0.43
N TYR A 28 -4.33 1.13 -1.43
CA TYR A 28 -4.30 0.62 -2.80
C TYR A 28 -3.34 -0.56 -2.95
N LEU A 29 -2.25 -0.55 -2.17
CA LEU A 29 -1.36 -1.69 -2.10
C LEU A 29 -2.09 -2.91 -1.50
N ALA A 30 -2.76 -2.74 -0.36
CA ALA A 30 -3.51 -3.81 0.32
C ALA A 30 -4.66 -4.31 -0.55
N TRP A 31 -5.33 -3.38 -1.24
CA TRP A 31 -6.36 -3.66 -2.23
C TRP A 31 -5.86 -4.49 -3.40
N ALA A 32 -4.69 -4.18 -3.96
CA ALA A 32 -4.11 -4.99 -5.03
C ALA A 32 -3.61 -6.35 -4.51
N ALA A 33 -3.12 -6.42 -3.27
CA ALA A 33 -2.57 -7.63 -2.67
C ALA A 33 -3.62 -8.71 -2.38
N SER A 34 -4.87 -8.34 -2.06
CA SER A 34 -5.96 -9.30 -1.85
C SER A 34 -6.23 -10.18 -3.08
N GLY A 35 -5.85 -9.74 -4.27
CA GLY A 35 -6.00 -10.52 -5.50
C GLY A 35 -5.03 -11.69 -5.63
N LYS A 36 -3.98 -11.74 -4.80
CA LYS A 36 -3.01 -12.83 -4.79
C LYS A 36 -3.48 -14.02 -3.97
N ASP A 37 -4.26 -13.78 -2.92
CA ASP A 37 -4.78 -14.80 -2.04
C ASP A 37 -6.25 -14.49 -1.71
N PRO A 38 -7.21 -15.22 -2.30
CA PRO A 38 -8.65 -15.01 -2.08
C PRO A 38 -9.07 -15.17 -0.61
N ALA A 39 -8.26 -15.79 0.24
CA ALA A 39 -8.56 -15.93 1.66
C ALA A 39 -8.42 -14.61 2.44
N PHE A 40 -7.81 -13.58 1.85
CA PHE A 40 -7.57 -12.30 2.52
C PHE A 40 -8.33 -11.15 1.84
N SER A 41 -9.22 -10.50 2.59
CA SER A 41 -9.78 -9.20 2.18
C SER A 41 -8.73 -8.08 2.35
N PRO A 42 -8.85 -6.96 1.62
CA PRO A 42 -8.00 -5.79 1.83
C PRO A 42 -7.98 -5.32 3.30
N SER A 43 -9.13 -5.35 3.96
CA SER A 43 -9.28 -5.02 5.38
C SER A 43 -8.57 -6.01 6.32
N ALA A 44 -8.56 -7.31 5.99
CA ALA A 44 -7.83 -8.32 6.75
C ALA A 44 -6.32 -8.13 6.64
N ILE A 45 -5.83 -7.75 5.46
CA ILE A 45 -4.41 -7.42 5.23
C ILE A 45 -4.00 -6.22 6.09
N LEU A 46 -4.79 -5.13 6.09
CA LEU A 46 -4.52 -3.97 6.95
C LEU A 46 -4.59 -4.32 8.44
N SER A 47 -5.61 -5.07 8.85
CA SER A 47 -5.75 -5.51 10.25
C SER A 47 -4.56 -6.34 10.72
N GLN A 48 -4.02 -7.19 9.84
CA GLN A 48 -2.82 -7.96 10.15
C GLN A 48 -1.61 -7.02 10.27
N ALA A 49 -1.40 -6.14 9.30
CA ALA A 49 -0.30 -5.17 9.33
C ALA A 49 -0.34 -4.28 10.58
N ALA A 50 -1.53 -3.85 11.02
CA ALA A 50 -1.72 -3.06 12.23
C ALA A 50 -1.32 -3.80 13.52
N ARG A 51 -1.42 -5.12 13.54
CA ARG A 51 -1.06 -5.95 14.71
C ARG A 51 0.43 -6.28 14.76
N THR A 52 1.07 -6.49 13.61
CA THR A 52 2.49 -6.86 13.53
C THR A 52 3.47 -5.67 13.58
N SER A 53 2.99 -4.43 13.47
CA SER A 53 3.80 -3.19 13.38
C SER A 53 4.21 -2.57 14.73
N ARG A 54 4.29 -3.37 15.80
CA ARG A 54 4.67 -2.87 17.14
C ARG A 54 6.16 -3.03 17.37
N TYR A 55 6.96 -2.06 16.91
CA TYR A 55 8.41 -2.04 17.15
C TYR A 55 8.82 -0.98 18.16
N SER A 56 9.79 -1.32 18.99
CA SER A 56 10.42 -0.43 19.96
C SER A 56 11.42 0.53 19.31
N VAL A 57 11.72 1.62 20.01
CA VAL A 57 12.74 2.61 19.61
C VAL A 57 14.11 1.94 19.35
N MET A 58 14.46 0.92 20.14
CA MET A 58 15.73 0.20 19.99
C MET A 58 15.78 -0.65 18.71
N GLU A 59 14.67 -1.29 18.34
CA GLU A 59 14.59 -2.09 17.11
C GLU A 59 14.68 -1.21 15.86
N ILE A 60 14.08 -0.02 15.91
CA ILE A 60 14.15 0.99 14.84
C ILE A 60 15.57 1.56 14.75
N ALA A 61 16.20 1.89 15.88
CA ALA A 61 17.57 2.42 15.92
C ALA A 61 18.64 1.40 15.50
N ALA A 62 18.37 0.10 15.61
CA ALA A 62 19.27 -0.97 15.20
C ALA A 62 19.37 -1.16 13.67
N LEU A 63 18.46 -0.57 12.90
CA LEU A 63 18.54 -0.58 11.44
C LEU A 63 19.65 0.37 10.95
N GLN A 64 20.32 -0.03 9.88
CA GLN A 64 21.24 0.85 9.17
C GLN A 64 20.46 1.79 8.26
N TYR A 65 20.61 3.10 8.47
CA TYR A 65 20.02 4.14 7.64
C TYR A 65 21.12 4.94 6.94
N ASP A 66 20.90 5.27 5.67
CA ASP A 66 21.68 6.31 5.00
C ASP A 66 21.19 7.68 5.48
N GLY A 67 21.71 8.15 6.61
CA GLY A 67 21.37 9.45 7.20
C GLY A 67 20.83 9.38 8.63
N GLN A 68 20.07 10.39 9.04
CA GLN A 68 19.51 10.44 10.40
C GLN A 68 18.38 9.40 10.54
N PRO A 69 18.44 8.52 11.56
CA PRO A 69 17.39 7.54 11.78
C PRO A 69 16.04 8.24 12.06
N PRO A 70 14.94 7.72 11.50
CA PRO A 70 13.62 8.29 11.73
C PRO A 70 13.21 8.14 13.20
N ASN A 71 12.48 9.14 13.70
CA ASN A 71 11.92 9.09 15.05
C ASN A 71 10.83 8.01 15.12
N ALA A 72 10.99 7.05 16.02
CA ALA A 72 10.06 5.94 16.21
C ALA A 72 8.64 6.39 16.58
N SER A 73 8.50 7.43 17.40
CA SER A 73 7.19 7.98 17.79
C SER A 73 6.50 8.64 16.59
N ASP A 74 7.24 9.37 15.77
CA ASP A 74 6.70 9.99 14.56
C ASP A 74 6.25 8.93 13.55
N LEU A 75 7.04 7.86 13.37
CA LEU A 75 6.66 6.74 12.51
C LEU A 75 5.40 6.02 13.03
N ALA A 76 5.26 5.84 14.34
CA ALA A 76 4.09 5.21 14.94
C ALA A 76 2.81 6.06 14.77
N LEU A 77 2.90 7.38 14.92
CA LEU A 77 1.78 8.29 14.67
C LEU A 77 1.37 8.24 13.20
N ARG A 78 2.34 8.41 12.29
CA ARG A 78 2.10 8.35 10.84
C ARG A 78 1.49 7.02 10.43
N TRP A 79 1.97 5.93 11.00
CA TRP A 79 1.41 4.61 10.73
C TRP A 79 -0.07 4.50 11.11
N HIS A 80 -0.48 5.10 12.24
CA HIS A 80 -1.89 5.13 12.63
C HIS A 80 -2.72 5.94 11.63
N ASP A 81 -2.27 7.14 11.28
CA ASP A 81 -2.95 8.01 10.32
C ASP A 81 -3.09 7.32 8.95
N MET A 82 -2.03 6.65 8.48
CA MET A 82 -2.04 5.87 7.24
C MET A 82 -3.05 4.72 7.27
N LEU A 83 -3.22 4.04 8.41
CA LEU A 83 -4.19 2.95 8.55
C LEU A 83 -5.62 3.46 8.56
N ASP A 84 -5.87 4.58 9.24
CA ASP A 84 -7.19 5.20 9.29
C ASP A 84 -7.62 5.71 7.91
N GLU A 85 -6.75 6.42 7.21
CA GLU A 85 -6.96 6.81 5.82
C GLU A 85 -7.20 5.57 4.95
N ALA A 86 -6.39 4.52 5.13
CA ALA A 86 -6.51 3.34 4.30
C ALA A 86 -7.87 2.62 4.48
N HIS A 87 -8.39 2.58 5.70
CA HIS A 87 -9.74 2.05 5.94
C HIS A 87 -10.81 2.90 5.25
N GLN A 88 -10.70 4.23 5.27
CA GLN A 88 -11.61 5.12 4.55
C GLN A 88 -11.58 4.86 3.05
N LEU A 89 -10.39 4.82 2.45
CA LEU A 89 -10.22 4.56 1.01
C LEU A 89 -10.79 3.20 0.58
N ILE A 90 -10.52 2.13 1.34
CA ILE A 90 -11.05 0.79 1.04
C ILE A 90 -12.58 0.75 1.11
N SER A 91 -13.20 1.54 1.99
CA SER A 91 -14.67 1.60 2.09
C SER A 91 -15.34 2.26 0.88
N ILE A 92 -14.60 3.05 0.11
CA ILE A 92 -15.08 3.80 -1.06
C ILE A 92 -14.83 3.00 -2.35
N LEU A 93 -13.78 2.17 -2.37
CA LEU A 93 -13.40 1.41 -3.56
C LEU A 93 -14.49 0.39 -3.96
N PRO A 94 -14.79 0.24 -5.27
CA PRO A 94 -15.79 -0.72 -5.74
C PRO A 94 -15.39 -2.18 -5.43
N PRO A 95 -16.13 -2.93 -4.60
CA PRO A 95 -15.72 -4.26 -4.11
C PRO A 95 -15.51 -5.31 -5.23
N GLU A 96 -16.20 -5.17 -6.36
CA GLU A 96 -16.03 -6.00 -7.57
C GLU A 96 -14.66 -5.87 -8.24
N HIS A 97 -13.84 -4.91 -7.79
CA HIS A 97 -12.48 -4.69 -8.26
C HIS A 97 -11.42 -5.01 -7.21
N SER A 98 -11.81 -5.64 -6.09
CA SER A 98 -10.87 -6.14 -5.09
C SER A 98 -9.80 -7.02 -5.73
N GLY A 99 -8.56 -6.82 -5.34
CA GLY A 99 -7.41 -7.55 -5.89
C GLY A 99 -6.83 -6.99 -7.19
N LYS A 100 -7.32 -5.85 -7.67
CA LYS A 100 -6.80 -5.17 -8.86
C LYS A 100 -6.03 -3.91 -8.48
N CYS A 101 -4.94 -3.62 -9.19
CA CYS A 101 -4.22 -2.36 -9.03
C CYS A 101 -5.09 -1.18 -9.52
N VAL A 102 -5.09 -0.08 -8.77
CA VAL A 102 -5.84 1.14 -9.09
C VAL A 102 -4.91 2.10 -9.82
N LEU A 103 -5.25 2.39 -11.07
CA LEU A 103 -4.48 3.23 -11.98
C LEU A 103 -5.33 4.39 -12.50
N LEU A 104 -4.69 5.42 -13.03
CA LEU A 104 -5.32 6.40 -13.91
C LEU A 104 -5.38 5.86 -15.34
N ARG A 105 -6.13 6.55 -16.22
CA ARG A 105 -6.30 6.17 -17.64
C ARG A 105 -4.99 6.17 -18.44
N ASP A 106 -4.02 7.00 -18.05
CA ASP A 106 -2.67 7.03 -18.61
C ASP A 106 -1.77 5.90 -18.09
N ARG A 107 -2.32 5.01 -17.25
CA ARG A 107 -1.66 3.86 -16.60
C ARG A 107 -0.66 4.25 -15.52
N SER A 108 -0.66 5.51 -15.05
CA SER A 108 0.05 5.87 -13.83
C SER A 108 -0.66 5.32 -12.59
N LEU A 109 0.07 5.17 -11.48
CA LEU A 109 -0.53 4.79 -10.20
C LEU A 109 -1.47 5.91 -9.71
N PHE A 110 -2.63 5.53 -9.18
CA PHE A 110 -3.50 6.47 -8.48
C PHE A 110 -3.05 6.61 -7.02
N SER A 111 -2.68 7.82 -6.59
CA SER A 111 -2.16 8.09 -5.24
C SER A 111 -2.99 9.09 -4.44
N GLY A 112 -4.20 9.45 -4.91
CA GLY A 112 -5.05 10.45 -4.26
C GLY A 112 -5.71 9.96 -2.96
N GLY A 113 -6.07 10.90 -2.09
CA GLY A 113 -6.82 10.63 -0.86
C GLY A 113 -8.33 10.48 -1.11
N GLU A 114 -9.14 10.47 -0.05
CA GLU A 114 -10.61 10.29 -0.18
C GLU A 114 -11.26 11.26 -1.19
N PRO A 115 -11.02 12.59 -1.13
CA PRO A 115 -11.69 13.53 -2.02
C PRO A 115 -11.36 13.25 -3.49
N ASP A 116 -10.09 12.96 -3.77
CA ASP A 116 -9.60 12.65 -5.12
C ASP A 116 -10.16 11.33 -5.61
N LEU A 117 -10.26 10.32 -4.74
CA LEU A 117 -10.81 9.01 -5.08
C LEU A 117 -12.27 9.13 -5.50
N ARG A 118 -13.08 9.87 -4.73
CA ARG A 118 -14.49 10.12 -5.08
C ARG A 118 -14.61 10.85 -6.40
N ALA A 119 -13.82 11.91 -6.61
CA ALA A 119 -13.80 12.65 -7.86
C ALA A 119 -13.40 11.77 -9.06
N ALA A 120 -12.37 10.94 -8.90
CA ALA A 120 -11.89 10.04 -9.95
C ALA A 120 -12.90 8.94 -10.31
N ILE A 121 -13.63 8.40 -9.32
CA ILE A 121 -14.74 7.47 -9.55
C ILE A 121 -15.86 8.16 -10.32
N SER A 122 -16.31 9.35 -9.87
CA SER A 122 -17.39 10.10 -10.54
C SER A 122 -17.02 10.49 -11.98
N ALA A 123 -15.75 10.81 -12.23
CA ALA A 123 -15.24 11.11 -13.57
C ALA A 123 -14.96 9.86 -14.42
N ASN A 124 -15.14 8.65 -13.89
CA ASN A 124 -14.75 7.39 -14.52
C ASN A 124 -13.27 7.43 -15.01
N ALA A 125 -12.39 8.00 -14.19
CA ALA A 125 -10.97 8.23 -14.50
C ALA A 125 -10.05 7.08 -14.04
N LEU A 126 -10.59 6.15 -13.24
CA LEU A 126 -9.84 5.02 -12.71
C LEU A 126 -9.87 3.80 -13.66
N VAL A 127 -8.76 3.08 -13.68
CA VAL A 127 -8.59 1.79 -14.36
C VAL A 127 -8.17 0.75 -13.32
N PHE A 128 -8.88 -0.37 -13.27
CA PHE A 128 -8.60 -1.47 -12.35
C PHE A 128 -7.93 -2.62 -13.10
N GLN A 129 -6.64 -2.83 -12.87
CA GLN A 129 -5.84 -3.81 -13.60
C GLN A 129 -5.48 -5.02 -12.72
N SER A 130 -5.84 -6.22 -13.15
CA SER A 130 -5.41 -7.46 -12.50
C SER A 130 -3.88 -7.64 -12.62
N GLY A 131 -3.25 -8.15 -11.57
CA GLY A 131 -1.85 -8.55 -11.63
C GLY A 131 -1.64 -9.69 -12.66
N SER A 132 -0.63 -9.58 -13.52
CA SER A 132 -0.20 -10.68 -14.39
C SER A 132 0.89 -11.49 -13.69
N ILE A 133 0.71 -12.81 -13.62
CA ILE A 133 1.64 -13.77 -12.98
C ILE A 133 3.04 -13.76 -13.62
N ARG A 134 3.23 -13.09 -14.77
CA ARG A 134 4.51 -13.04 -15.48
C ARG A 134 5.40 -11.83 -15.15
N GLY A 135 5.01 -10.98 -14.22
CA GLY A 135 5.73 -9.73 -13.94
C GLY A 135 5.61 -8.73 -15.09
N ALA A 136 5.88 -7.46 -14.80
CA ALA A 136 6.03 -6.44 -15.84
C ALA A 136 7.42 -6.63 -16.48
N LEU A 137 7.54 -7.52 -17.47
CA LEU A 137 8.71 -7.54 -18.32
C LEU A 137 8.70 -6.24 -19.15
N PRO A 138 9.71 -5.36 -19.01
CA PRO A 138 9.84 -4.24 -19.94
C PRO A 138 10.04 -4.84 -21.34
N VAL A 139 9.14 -4.51 -22.26
CA VAL A 139 9.37 -4.78 -23.68
C VAL A 139 10.35 -3.70 -24.12
N VAL A 140 11.64 -4.05 -24.18
CA VAL A 140 12.63 -3.23 -24.86
C VAL A 140 12.18 -3.16 -26.31
N THR A 141 11.74 -1.98 -26.74
CA THR A 141 11.45 -1.70 -28.14
C THR A 141 12.76 -1.19 -28.71
N ASP A 142 13.47 -2.02 -29.49
CA ASP A 142 14.62 -1.57 -30.25
C ASP A 142 14.14 -0.50 -31.26
N VAL A 143 14.76 0.68 -31.20
CA VAL A 143 14.62 1.77 -32.18
C VAL A 143 15.92 1.84 -32.97
#